data_AF-A0AAW9V6M9-F1
#
_entry.id   AF-A0AAW9V6M9-F1
#
_cell.length_a   1.000
_cell.length_b   1.000
_cell.length_c   1.000
_cell.angle_alpha   90.00
_cell.angle_beta   90.00
_cell.angle_gamma   90.00
#
_symmetry.space_group_name_H-M   'P 1'
#
loop_
_entity.id
_entity.type
_entity.pdbx_description
1 polymer ?
#
loop_
_entity_poly.entity_id
_entity_poly.type
_entity_poly.pdbx_seq_one_letter_code
_entity_poly.pdbx_strand_id
1 'polypeptide(L)' 'MNIGDLDPMVQCEVLRLSHDYAGKQRDELMRNGRKPKDEKEWYGDKVKEATVSLINLYK' A
#
# COMPACT_ATOMS: atom_id res chain seq x y z
N MET A 1 13.24 3.43 10.56
CA MET A 1 12.28 2.41 11.00
C MET A 1 11.84 1.66 9.77
N ASN A 2 12.03 0.35 9.76
CA ASN A 2 11.52 -0.61 8.79
C ASN A 2 10.27 -1.27 9.36
N ILE A 3 9.48 -1.94 8.51
CA ILE A 3 8.27 -2.64 8.98
C ILE A 3 8.62 -3.73 10.02
N GLY A 4 9.75 -4.41 9.82
CA GLY A 4 10.22 -5.44 10.75
C GLY A 4 10.62 -4.92 12.13
N ASP A 5 10.77 -3.60 12.30
CA ASP A 5 11.07 -2.99 13.60
C ASP A 5 9.80 -2.76 14.45
N LEU A 6 8.61 -2.92 13.87
CA LEU A 6 7.32 -2.68 14.53
C LEU A 6 6.84 -3.93 15.27
N ASP A 7 5.98 -3.76 16.27
CA ASP A 7 5.26 -4.87 16.89
C ASP A 7 4.44 -5.66 15.84
N PRO A 8 4.37 -6.99 15.89
CA PRO A 8 3.65 -7.79 14.90
C PRO A 8 2.20 -7.37 14.64
N MET A 9 1.48 -6.88 15.66
CA MET A 9 0.13 -6.34 15.44
C MET A 9 0.15 -5.08 14.59
N VAL A 10 1.11 -4.19 14.83
CA VAL A 10 1.29 -2.98 14.04
C VAL A 10 1.76 -3.33 12.62
N GLN A 11 2.62 -4.34 12.45
CA GLN A 11 3.00 -4.84 11.13
C GLN A 11 1.78 -5.30 10.32
N CYS A 12 0.92 -6.13 10.92
CA CYS A 12 -0.32 -6.61 10.29
C CYS A 12 -1.24 -5.45 9.88
N GLU A 13 -1.41 -4.46 10.76
CA GLU A 13 -2.28 -3.32 10.48
C GLU A 13 -1.70 -2.41 9.39
N VAL A 14 -0.39 -2.16 9.41
CA VAL A 14 0.29 -1.40 8.34
C VAL A 14 0.11 -2.10 6.99
N LEU A 15 0.31 -3.42 6.92
CA LEU A 15 0.11 -4.18 5.69
C LEU A 15 -1.35 -4.13 5.22
N ARG A 16 -2.30 -4.32 6.13
CA ARG A 16 -3.73 -4.24 5.82
C ARG A 16 -4.09 -2.89 5.22
N LEU A 17 -3.68 -1.80 5.84
CA LEU A 17 -3.95 -0.43 5.37
C LEU A 17 -3.27 -0.16 4.01
N SER A 18 -2.06 -0.68 3.80
CA SER A 18 -1.37 -0.58 2.50
C SER A 18 -2.11 -1.31 1.38
N HIS A 19 -2.66 -2.50 1.66
CA HIS A 19 -3.50 -3.24 0.72
C HIS A 19 -4.82 -2.51 0.43
N ASP A 20 -5.46 -1.96 1.45
CA ASP A 20 -6.68 -1.16 1.31
C ASP A 20 -6.45 0.10 0.46
N TYR A 21 -5.32 0.78 0.65
CA TYR A 21 -4.91 1.92 -0.17
C TYR A 21 -4.74 1.52 -1.64
N ALA A 22 -3.98 0.45 -1.92
CA ALA A 22 -3.76 -0.02 -3.29
C ALA A 22 -5.09 -0.42 -3.97
N GLY A 23 -6.01 -1.04 -3.23
CA GLY A 23 -7.36 -1.36 -3.71
C GLY A 23 -8.15 -0.10 -4.10
N LYS A 24 -8.19 0.91 -3.22
CA LYS A 24 -8.87 2.18 -3.50
C LYS A 24 -8.28 2.91 -4.71
N GLN A 25 -6.95 2.96 -4.81
CA GLN A 25 -6.26 3.54 -5.96
C GLN A 25 -6.62 2.84 -7.27
N ARG A 26 -6.77 1.51 -7.24
CA ARG A 26 -7.19 0.74 -8.42
C ARG A 26 -8.60 1.11 -8.82
N ASP A 27 -9.51 1.18 -7.86
CA ASP A 27 -10.91 1.52 -8.10
C ASP A 27 -11.03 2.95 -8.68
N GLU A 28 -10.21 3.89 -8.21
CA GLU A 28 -10.10 5.24 -8.78
C GLU A 28 -9.58 5.24 -10.22
N LEU A 29 -8.56 4.45 -10.54
CA LEU A 29 -8.06 4.31 -11.92
C LEU A 29 -9.14 3.77 -12.84
N MET A 30 -9.85 2.73 -12.41
CA MET A 30 -10.92 2.11 -13.17
C MET A 30 -12.08 3.07 -13.43
N ARG A 31 -12.46 3.89 -12.42
CA ARG A 31 -13.46 4.97 -12.59
C ARG A 31 -13.04 6.00 -13.62
N ASN A 32 -11.74 6.24 -13.77
CA ASN A 32 -11.18 7.17 -14.75
C ASN A 32 -10.88 6.51 -16.12
N GLY A 33 -11.32 5.27 -16.33
CA GLY A 33 -11.07 4.53 -17.58
C GLY A 33 -9.59 4.18 -17.81
N ARG A 34 -8.76 4.23 -16.77
CA ARG A 34 -7.33 3.91 -16.83
C ARG A 34 -7.10 2.52 -16.26
N LYS A 35 -6.18 1.78 -16.86
CA LYS A 35 -5.70 0.50 -16.34
C LYS A 35 -4.18 0.47 -16.30
N PRO A 36 -3.56 -0.04 -15.23
CA PRO A 36 -2.14 -0.34 -15.22
C PRO A 36 -1.75 -1.28 -16.37
N LYS A 37 -0.55 -1.07 -16.93
CA LYS A 37 -0.02 -1.93 -18.01
C LYS A 37 0.36 -3.31 -17.47
N ASP A 38 0.92 -3.36 -16.26
CA ASP A 38 1.09 -4.56 -15.44
C ASP A 38 0.39 -4.33 -14.09
N GLU A 39 -0.71 -5.04 -13.87
CA GLU A 39 -1.52 -4.91 -12.65
C GLU A 39 -0.77 -5.40 -11.40
N LYS A 40 0.03 -6.46 -11.52
CA LYS A 40 0.69 -7.10 -10.39
C LYS A 40 1.84 -6.24 -9.89
N GLU A 41 2.67 -5.76 -10.82
CA GLU A 41 3.78 -4.86 -10.50
C GLU A 41 3.25 -3.55 -9.91
N TRP A 42 2.27 -2.93 -10.59
CA TRP A 42 1.65 -1.69 -10.11
C TRP A 42 1.02 -1.82 -8.72
N TYR A 43 0.32 -2.93 -8.45
CA TYR A 43 -0.27 -3.17 -7.14
C TYR A 43 0.80 -3.33 -6.06
N GLY A 44 1.87 -4.07 -6.35
CA GLY A 44 3.02 -4.21 -5.45
C GLY A 44 3.69 -2.87 -5.12
N ASP A 45 3.87 -2.02 -6.12
CA ASP A 45 4.43 -0.67 -5.94
C ASP A 45 3.53 0.20 -5.06
N LYS A 46 2.21 0.14 -5.25
CA LYS A 46 1.26 0.90 -4.42
C LYS A 46 1.21 0.43 -2.97
N VAL A 47 1.30 -0.87 -2.73
CA VAL A 47 1.43 -1.43 -1.37
C VAL A 47 2.74 -0.96 -0.72
N LYS A 48 3.85 -0.97 -1.46
CA LYS A 48 5.15 -0.50 -0.96
C LYS A 48 5.15 1.00 -0.65
N GLU A 49 4.59 1.82 -1.53
CA GLU A 49 4.42 3.27 -1.37
C GLU A 49 3.63 3.60 -0.08
N ALA A 50 2.48 2.94 0.12
CA ALA A 50 1.66 3.12 1.31
C ALA A 50 2.39 2.65 2.58
N THR A 51 3.08 1.51 2.51
CA THR A 51 3.82 0.95 3.64
C THR A 51 4.90 1.92 4.11
N VAL A 52 5.70 2.47 3.19
CA VAL A 52 6.73 3.47 3.51
C VAL A 52 6.10 4.73 4.11
N SER A 53 4.97 5.18 3.55
CA SER A 53 4.27 6.37 4.03
C SER A 53 3.75 6.18 5.47
N LEU A 54 3.13 5.04 5.76
CA LEU A 54 2.62 4.70 7.09
C LEU A 54 3.74 4.56 8.12
N ILE A 55 4.84 3.89 7.78
CA ILE A 55 6.00 3.75 8.69
C ILE A 55 6.63 5.11 9.00
N ASN A 56 6.65 6.03 8.03
CA ASN A 56 7.17 7.38 8.25
C ASN A 56 6.33 8.20 9.24
N LEU A 57 5.05 7.87 9.48
CA LEU A 57 4.23 8.53 10.49
C LEU A 57 4.65 8.18 11.93
N TYR A 58 5.40 7.10 12.11
CA TYR A 58 5.95 6.68 13.42
C TYR A 58 7.33 7.27 13.71
N LYS A 59 7.85 8.14 12.83
CA LYS A 59 9.08 8.92 13.06
C LYS A 59 8.76 10.21 13.79
#